data_AF-A0A831Z402-F1
#
_entry.id   AF-A0A831Z402-F1
#
_cell.length_a   1.000
_cell.length_b   1.000
_cell.length_c   1.000
_cell.angle_alpha   90.00
_cell.angle_beta   90.00
_cell.angle_gamma   90.00
#
_symmetry.space_group_name_H-M   'P 1'
#
loop_
_entity.id
_entity.type
_entity.pdbx_description
1 polymer ?
#
loop_
_entity_poly.entity_id
_entity_poly.type
_entity_poly.pdbx_seq_one_letter_code
_entity_poly.pdbx_strand_id
1 'polypeptide(L)'
;EHTVHLSATALGIVRGILATAHVFLTRPLDEKAIWQVYRRYYGHEPFIRIVKERQGIYRFPEPKILIGSNYCDIGFERDPRSNRLVVISALDNLMKGAAGQAVQAMNIMLGLEETTALQFPGLHPV
;
A
#
# COMPACT_ATOMS: atom_id res chain seq x y z
N GLU A 1 -19.18 16.83 -2.65
CA GLU A 1 -18.35 16.23 -1.58
C GLU A 1 -18.18 14.75 -1.85
N HIS A 2 -17.00 14.19 -1.57
CA HIS A 2 -16.78 12.74 -1.63
C HIS A 2 -16.87 12.20 -0.20
N THR A 3 -17.91 11.42 0.10
CA THR A 3 -18.07 10.79 1.42
C THR A 3 -17.24 9.51 1.47
N VAL A 4 -16.44 9.37 2.54
CA VAL A 4 -15.66 8.15 2.82
C VAL A 4 -16.15 7.56 4.13
N HIS A 5 -16.46 6.26 4.11
CA HIS A 5 -16.86 5.51 5.29
C HIS A 5 -15.74 4.55 5.70
N LEU A 6 -15.45 4.48 7.00
CA LEU A 6 -14.43 3.60 7.55
C LEU A 6 -15.07 2.61 8.52
N SER A 7 -14.65 1.35 8.40
CA SER A 7 -14.92 0.30 9.38
C SER A 7 -13.59 -0.36 9.70
N ALA A 8 -13.34 -0.66 10.97
CA ALA A 8 -12.09 -1.25 11.43
C ALA A 8 -12.37 -2.55 12.19
N THR A 9 -11.59 -3.58 11.90
CA THR A 9 -11.64 -4.87 12.59
C THR A 9 -10.24 -5.22 13.05
N ALA A 10 -10.06 -5.42 14.36
CA ALA A 10 -8.80 -5.89 14.91
C ALA A 10 -8.69 -7.42 14.74
N LEU A 11 -7.47 -7.90 14.46
CA LEU A 11 -7.14 -9.32 14.36
C LEU A 11 -6.17 -9.69 15.50
N GLY A 12 -5.98 -10.98 15.75
CA GLY A 12 -5.02 -11.49 16.76
C GLY A 12 -3.54 -11.34 16.36
N ILE A 13 -3.20 -10.45 15.42
CA ILE A 13 -1.83 -10.17 15.00
C ILE A 13 -1.31 -8.92 15.72
N VAL A 14 -0.02 -8.90 16.06
CA VAL A 14 0.58 -7.79 16.81
C VAL A 14 0.81 -6.55 15.94
N ARG A 15 1.13 -6.76 14.66
CA ARG A 15 1.45 -5.69 13.71
C ARG A 15 0.83 -5.96 12.35
N GLY A 16 0.60 -4.89 11.61
CA GLY A 16 0.10 -4.92 10.25
C GLY A 16 -1.28 -4.28 10.13
N ILE A 17 -1.48 -3.54 9.04
CA ILE A 17 -2.78 -3.08 8.58
C ILE A 17 -2.95 -3.57 7.14
N LEU A 18 -4.13 -4.13 6.86
CA LEU A 18 -4.63 -4.34 5.51
C LEU A 18 -5.87 -3.47 5.35
N ALA A 19 -5.84 -2.54 4.40
CA ALA A 19 -7.00 -1.74 4.04
C ALA A 19 -7.58 -2.21 2.71
N THR A 20 -8.90 -2.37 2.68
CA THR A 20 -9.67 -2.66 1.46
C THR A 20 -10.64 -1.52 1.20
N ALA A 21 -10.42 -0.78 0.12
CA ALA A 21 -11.28 0.33 -0.27
C ALA A 21 -12.12 -0.05 -1.48
N HIS A 22 -13.44 -0.08 -1.29
CA HIS A 22 -14.40 -0.31 -2.36
C HIS A 22 -14.78 1.02 -3.00
N VAL A 23 -14.42 1.20 -4.27
CA VAL A 23 -14.75 2.41 -5.04
C VAL A 23 -15.40 2.03 -6.36
N PHE A 24 -16.15 2.96 -6.93
CA PHE A 24 -16.73 2.82 -8.27
C PHE A 24 -16.06 3.81 -9.21
N LEU A 25 -15.61 3.33 -10.36
CA LEU A 25 -14.98 4.17 -11.36
C LEU A 25 -16.01 5.13 -11.97
N THR A 26 -15.65 6.41 -12.08
CA THR A 26 -16.51 7.45 -12.68
C THR A 26 -16.66 7.29 -14.19
N ARG A 27 -15.77 6.52 -14.81
CA ARG A 27 -15.79 6.14 -16.22
C ARG A 27 -15.17 4.75 -16.40
N PRO A 28 -15.50 4.01 -17.48
CA PRO A 28 -14.84 2.75 -17.76
C PRO A 28 -13.33 2.93 -17.92
N LEU A 29 -12.54 2.23 -17.12
CA LEU A 29 -11.08 2.13 -17.27
C LEU A 29 -10.69 0.65 -17.30
N ASP A 30 -9.76 0.30 -18.18
CA ASP A 30 -9.13 -1.01 -18.16
C ASP A 30 -8.04 -1.07 -17.07
N GLU A 31 -7.57 -2.28 -16.74
CA GLU A 31 -6.53 -2.45 -15.72
C GLU A 31 -5.26 -1.66 -16.05
N LYS A 32 -4.90 -1.58 -17.33
CA LYS A 32 -3.70 -0.88 -17.78
C LYS A 32 -3.77 0.60 -17.43
N ALA A 33 -4.90 1.25 -17.71
CA ALA A 33 -5.13 2.65 -17.36
C ALA A 33 -5.11 2.86 -15.84
N ILE A 34 -5.68 1.96 -15.05
CA ILE A 34 -5.66 2.06 -13.58
C ILE A 34 -4.22 1.94 -13.06
N TRP A 35 -3.43 0.99 -13.57
CA TRP A 35 -2.00 0.89 -13.22
C TRP A 35 -1.20 2.14 -13.62
N GLN A 36 -1.54 2.78 -14.74
CA GLN A 36 -0.89 4.03 -15.15
C GLN A 36 -1.17 5.16 -14.16
N VAL A 37 -2.37 5.21 -13.56
CA VAL A 37 -2.66 6.18 -12.49
C VAL A 37 -1.72 5.97 -11.30
N TYR A 38 -1.62 4.75 -10.77
CA TYR A 38 -0.71 4.46 -9.66
C TYR A 38 0.75 4.75 -9.99
N ARG A 39 1.23 4.35 -11.17
CA ARG A 39 2.61 4.64 -11.61
C ARG A 39 2.88 6.13 -11.77
N ARG A 40 1.90 6.91 -12.21
CA ARG A 40 2.05 8.36 -12.34
C ARG A 40 2.28 9.02 -10.98
N TYR A 41 1.59 8.57 -9.94
CA TYR A 41 1.69 9.17 -8.60
C TYR A 41 2.84 8.58 -7.77
N TYR A 42 3.07 7.28 -7.87
CA TYR A 42 3.97 6.56 -6.95
C TYR A 42 5.15 5.87 -7.65
N GLY A 43 5.33 6.03 -8.96
CA GLY A 43 6.35 5.30 -9.72
C GLY A 43 7.79 5.60 -9.33
N HIS A 44 8.03 6.71 -8.62
CA HIS A 44 9.33 7.12 -8.10
C HIS A 44 9.38 7.16 -6.57
N GLU A 45 8.31 6.75 -5.89
CA GLU A 45 8.20 6.85 -4.45
C GLU A 45 8.94 5.67 -3.78
N PRO A 46 9.95 5.92 -2.94
CA PRO A 46 10.87 4.89 -2.48
C PRO A 46 10.22 3.85 -1.57
N PHE A 47 9.11 4.22 -0.93
CA PHE A 47 8.40 3.39 0.05
C PHE A 47 7.03 2.90 -0.41
N ILE A 48 6.68 3.10 -1.68
CA ILE A 48 5.45 2.54 -2.27
C ILE A 48 5.82 1.42 -3.25
N ARG A 49 5.25 0.22 -3.05
CA ARG A 49 5.42 -0.89 -3.98
C ARG A 49 4.09 -1.25 -4.63
N ILE A 50 4.10 -1.28 -5.95
CA ILE A 50 2.93 -1.65 -6.75
C ILE A 50 2.92 -3.17 -6.93
N VAL A 51 2.01 -3.86 -6.24
CA VAL A 51 1.85 -5.32 -6.33
C VAL A 51 0.99 -5.65 -7.54
N LYS A 52 1.64 -6.03 -8.64
CA LYS A 52 1.01 -6.36 -9.93
C LYS A 52 1.30 -7.81 -10.34
N GLU A 53 1.17 -8.74 -9.41
CA GLU A 53 1.42 -10.16 -9.67
C GLU A 53 0.13 -10.89 -10.04
N ARG A 54 0.16 -11.62 -11.16
CA ARG A 54 -1.00 -12.41 -11.64
C ARG A 54 -1.01 -13.83 -11.09
N GLN A 55 0.14 -14.34 -10.67
CA GLN A 55 0.35 -15.71 -10.25
C GLN A 55 1.24 -15.75 -8.99
N GLY A 56 1.32 -16.90 -8.33
CA GLY A 56 2.11 -17.08 -7.11
C GLY A 56 1.31 -16.92 -5.81
N ILE A 57 2.03 -17.01 -4.68
CA ILE A 57 1.43 -16.99 -3.34
C ILE A 57 1.05 -15.56 -2.96
N TYR A 58 1.93 -14.58 -3.22
CA TYR A 58 1.75 -13.17 -2.85
C TYR A 58 1.27 -12.35 -4.06
N ARG A 59 0.00 -12.48 -4.40
CA ARG A 59 -0.64 -11.76 -5.54
C ARG A 59 -1.21 -10.39 -5.19
N PHE A 60 -1.41 -10.12 -3.90
CA PHE A 60 -1.94 -8.87 -3.36
C PHE A 60 -1.08 -8.42 -2.18
N PRO A 61 -1.19 -7.14 -1.77
CA PRO A 61 -0.53 -6.64 -0.56
C PRO A 61 -0.80 -7.53 0.65
N GLU A 62 0.27 -7.94 1.34
CA GLU A 62 0.23 -8.85 2.48
C GLU A 62 0.97 -8.18 3.67
N PRO A 63 0.28 -7.77 4.74
CA PRO A 63 0.92 -7.09 5.86
C PRO A 63 1.99 -7.92 6.56
N LYS A 64 1.88 -9.26 6.55
CA LYS A 64 2.82 -10.13 7.27
C LYS A 64 4.26 -10.00 6.78
N ILE A 65 4.47 -9.81 5.48
CA ILE A 65 5.81 -9.65 4.88
C ILE A 65 6.35 -8.21 4.99
N LEU A 66 5.54 -7.28 5.50
CA LEU A 66 5.89 -5.86 5.66
C LEU A 66 6.34 -5.50 7.08
N ILE A 67 6.21 -6.44 8.02
CA ILE A 67 6.54 -6.22 9.44
C ILE A 67 7.98 -5.70 9.58
N GLY A 68 8.13 -4.60 10.31
CA GLY A 68 9.40 -3.91 10.55
C GLY A 68 9.87 -3.02 9.41
N SER A 69 9.25 -3.08 8.23
CA SER A 69 9.64 -2.28 7.07
C SER A 69 8.89 -0.95 7.00
N ASN A 70 9.45 0.02 6.26
CA ASN A 70 8.79 1.29 5.96
C ASN A 70 8.01 1.26 4.63
N TYR A 71 7.78 0.09 4.04
CA TYR A 71 7.04 -0.03 2.78
C TYR A 71 5.53 -0.03 2.99
N CYS A 72 4.82 0.51 1.99
CA CYS A 72 3.40 0.30 1.79
C CYS A 72 3.19 -0.38 0.43
N ASP A 73 2.56 -1.55 0.45
CA ASP A 73 2.22 -2.29 -0.74
C ASP A 73 0.82 -1.90 -1.19
N ILE A 74 0.64 -1.63 -2.48
CA ILE A 74 -0.65 -1.25 -3.07
C ILE A 74 -0.95 -2.14 -4.26
N GLY A 75 -2.16 -2.68 -4.29
CA GLY A 75 -2.71 -3.43 -5.41
C GLY A 75 -4.20 -3.15 -5.59
N PHE A 76 -4.79 -3.77 -6.59
CA PHE A 76 -6.24 -3.70 -6.76
C PHE A 76 -6.75 -4.93 -7.51
N GLU A 77 -8.05 -5.17 -7.39
CA GLU A 77 -8.81 -6.07 -8.24
C GLU A 77 -9.98 -5.30 -8.85
N ARG A 78 -10.14 -5.38 -10.18
CA ARG A 78 -11.28 -4.79 -10.89
C ARG A 78 -12.33 -5.87 -11.10
N ASP A 79 -13.56 -5.61 -10.67
CA ASP A 79 -14.68 -6.45 -11.05
C ASP A 79 -15.01 -6.21 -12.54
N PRO A 80 -14.96 -7.22 -13.43
CA PRO A 80 -15.26 -7.03 -14.84
C PRO A 80 -16.77 -6.88 -15.12
N ARG A 81 -17.64 -7.30 -14.18
CA ARG A 81 -19.10 -7.26 -14.32
C ARG A 81 -19.71 -5.97 -13.78
N SER A 82 -18.98 -5.24 -12.95
CA SER A 82 -19.39 -3.94 -12.41
C SER A 82 -18.31 -2.88 -12.64
N ASN A 83 -18.62 -1.60 -12.43
CA ASN A 83 -17.58 -0.56 -12.43
C ASN A 83 -16.84 -0.47 -11.07
N ARG A 84 -16.87 -1.54 -10.26
CA ARG A 84 -16.25 -1.57 -8.94
C ARG A 84 -14.75 -1.89 -9.04
N LEU A 85 -13.95 -1.12 -8.32
CA LEU A 85 -12.55 -1.38 -8.07
C LEU A 85 -12.37 -1.64 -6.56
N VAL A 86 -11.74 -2.75 -6.22
CA VAL A 86 -11.31 -3.04 -4.85
C VAL A 86 -9.84 -2.70 -4.76
N VAL A 87 -9.52 -1.57 -4.14
CA VAL A 87 -8.14 -1.20 -3.85
C VAL A 87 -7.72 -1.87 -2.55
N ILE A 88 -6.52 -2.44 -2.56
CA ILE A 88 -5.94 -3.15 -1.42
C ILE A 88 -4.62 -2.47 -1.08
N SER A 89 -4.38 -2.17 0.18
CA SER A 89 -3.07 -1.71 0.63
C SER A 89 -2.67 -2.37 1.93
N ALA A 90 -1.38 -2.66 2.09
CA ALA A 90 -0.83 -3.23 3.31
C ALA A 90 0.38 -2.43 3.80
N LEU A 91 0.56 -2.35 5.12
CA LEU A 91 1.73 -1.73 5.76
C LEU A 91 1.94 -2.28 7.18
N ASP A 92 3.11 -2.02 7.77
CA ASP A 92 3.32 -2.13 9.21
C ASP A 92 2.84 -0.84 9.91
N ASN A 93 1.89 -0.99 10.84
CA ASN A 93 1.22 0.11 11.53
C ASN A 93 2.12 0.92 12.48
N LEU A 94 3.22 0.33 12.96
CA LEU A 94 4.19 1.02 13.83
C LEU A 94 5.34 1.64 13.04
N MET A 95 5.66 1.09 11.87
CA MET A 95 6.66 1.63 10.96
C MET A 95 6.03 2.62 9.98
N LYS A 96 5.68 2.18 8.77
CA LYS A 96 5.09 3.05 7.74
C LYS A 96 3.78 3.71 8.19
N GLY A 97 3.05 3.11 9.13
CA GLY A 97 1.85 3.69 9.74
C GLY A 97 2.10 4.72 10.84
N ALA A 98 3.32 4.81 11.39
CA ALA A 98 3.66 5.72 12.48
C ALA A 98 5.12 6.19 12.47
N ALA A 99 6.02 5.53 13.21
CA ALA A 99 7.36 6.03 13.49
C ALA A 99 8.27 6.08 12.25
N GLY A 100 8.16 5.10 11.36
CA GLY A 100 8.91 5.08 10.11
C GLY A 100 8.52 6.26 9.20
N GLN A 101 7.23 6.58 9.11
CA GLN A 101 6.74 7.76 8.40
C GLN A 101 7.21 9.07 9.05
N ALA A 102 7.28 9.13 10.38
CA ALA A 102 7.81 10.30 11.09
C ALA A 102 9.31 10.52 10.79
N VAL A 103 10.12 9.46 10.79
CA VAL A 103 11.53 9.52 10.40
C VAL A 103 11.68 9.90 8.92
N GLN A 104 10.82 9.36 8.05
CA GLN A 104 10.82 9.71 6.62
C GLN A 104 10.58 11.22 6.42
N ALA A 105 9.57 11.78 7.10
CA ALA A 105 9.30 13.21 7.08
C ALA A 105 10.46 14.02 7.66
N MET A 106 11.05 13.57 8.77
CA MET A 106 12.23 14.21 9.37
C MET A 106 13.43 14.21 8.42
N ASN A 107 13.70 13.12 7.71
CA ASN A 107 14.79 13.05 6.73
C ASN A 107 14.61 14.16 5.67
N ILE A 108 13.41 14.29 5.11
CA ILE A 108 13.09 15.35 4.14
C ILE A 108 13.29 16.74 4.77
N MET A 109 12.76 16.98 5.98
CA MET A 109 12.89 18.26 6.68
C MET A 109 14.35 18.67 6.94
N LEU A 110 15.22 17.69 7.19
CA LEU A 110 16.64 17.91 7.46
C LEU A 110 17.51 17.89 6.19
N GLY A 111 16.92 17.69 5.01
CA GLY A 111 17.66 17.59 3.74
C GLY A 111 18.48 16.30 3.59
N LEU A 112 18.16 15.27 4.37
CA LEU A 112 18.72 13.93 4.24
C LEU A 112 18.00 13.16 3.13
N GLU A 113 18.61 12.08 2.63
CA GLU A 113 17.90 11.15 1.76
C GLU A 113 16.68 10.58 2.51
N GLU A 114 15.51 10.64 1.88
CA GLU A 114 14.25 10.17 2.47
C GLU A 114 14.34 8.74 3.00
N THR A 115 15.15 7.89 2.37
CA THR A 115 15.35 6.48 2.73
C THR A 115 16.32 6.25 3.90
N THR A 116 16.99 7.28 4.39
CA THR A 116 17.99 7.18 5.46
C THR A 116 17.42 6.43 6.67
N ALA A 117 18.09 5.35 7.08
CA ALA A 117 17.72 4.46 8.20
C ALA A 117 16.37 3.73 8.07
N LEU A 118 15.76 3.69 6.88
CA LEU A 118 14.41 3.13 6.66
C LEU A 118 14.36 1.98 5.64
N GLN A 119 15.52 1.49 5.18
CA GLN A 119 15.63 0.50 4.10
C GLN A 119 15.49 -0.97 4.52
N PHE A 120 15.11 -1.26 5.77
CA PHE A 120 14.90 -2.65 6.19
C PHE A 120 13.82 -3.32 5.30
N PRO A 121 14.15 -4.41 4.58
CA PRO A 121 13.29 -4.94 3.53
C PRO A 121 12.12 -5.79 4.03
N GLY A 122 12.09 -6.14 5.33
CA GLY A 122 11.21 -7.18 5.87
C GLY A 122 11.87 -8.56 5.86
N LEU A 123 11.13 -9.59 6.26
CA LEU A 123 11.60 -10.97 6.37
C LEU A 123 10.69 -11.93 5.60
N HIS A 124 11.29 -12.99 5.06
CA HIS A 124 10.57 -14.14 4.50
C HIS A 124 11.43 -15.42 4.67
N PRO A 125 10.90 -16.53 5.21
CA PRO A 125 9.57 -16.70 5.80
C PRO A 125 9.38 -15.90 7.11
N VAL A 126 8.12 -15.73 7.50
CA VAL A 126 7.64 -15.03 8.70
C VAL A 126 6.62 -15.88 9.43
#